data_AF-A0A8J9T537-F1
#
_entry.id   AF-A0A8J9T537-F1
#
_cell.length_a   1.000
_cell.length_b   1.000
_cell.length_c   1.000
_cell.angle_alpha   90.00
_cell.angle_beta   90.00
_cell.angle_gamma   90.00
#
_symmetry.space_group_name_H-M   'P 1'
#
loop_
_entity.id
_entity.type
_entity.pdbx_description
1 polymer ?
#
loop_
_entity_poly.entity_id
_entity_poly.type
_entity_poly.pdbx_seq_one_letter_code
_entity_poly.pdbx_strand_id
1 'polypeptide(L)'
;LTASHPIDVNVDFDLVPPAATGTRRALLIGINYVGHEQGVLRGCHNDVKNMVEYIKAVHGFEDENITILMDDGEHTAPTHANMIAAYKKIVALSKADDALFCHFS
;
A
#
# COMPACT_ATOMS: atom_id res chain seq x y z
N LEU A 1 -5.15 -7.22 -4.91
CA LEU A 1 -5.78 -8.37 -5.61
C LEU A 1 -5.64 -8.16 -7.11
N THR A 2 -4.73 -8.88 -7.77
CA THR A 2 -4.61 -8.84 -9.24
C THR A 2 -5.28 -10.09 -9.80
N ALA A 3 -6.22 -9.92 -10.73
CA ALA A 3 -7.09 -10.98 -11.24
C ALA A 3 -6.39 -11.97 -12.21
N SER A 4 -5.06 -11.93 -12.31
CA SER A 4 -4.34 -12.66 -13.35
C SER A 4 -3.83 -14.03 -12.91
N HIS A 5 -3.84 -14.35 -11.61
CA HIS A 5 -3.45 -15.66 -11.08
C HIS A 5 -4.61 -16.20 -10.23
N PRO A 6 -5.14 -17.40 -10.53
CA PRO A 6 -6.14 -18.03 -9.68
C PRO A 6 -5.59 -18.19 -8.27
N ILE A 7 -6.34 -17.74 -7.27
CA ILE A 7 -5.98 -17.97 -5.87
C ILE A 7 -6.22 -19.45 -5.59
N ASP A 8 -5.15 -20.19 -5.33
CA ASP A 8 -5.28 -21.53 -4.76
C ASP A 8 -5.67 -21.37 -3.28
N VAL A 9 -6.85 -21.84 -2.94
CA VAL A 9 -7.42 -21.73 -1.58
C VAL A 9 -6.83 -22.74 -0.61
N ASN A 10 -5.96 -23.64 -1.08
CA ASN A 10 -5.29 -24.65 -0.27
C ASN A 10 -3.87 -24.23 0.14
N VAL A 11 -3.40 -23.06 -0.30
CA VAL A 11 -2.13 -22.48 0.16
C VAL A 11 -2.41 -21.30 1.07
N ASP A 12 -1.58 -21.15 2.11
CA ASP A 12 -1.65 -20.00 2.99
C ASP A 12 -1.42 -18.72 2.15
N PHE A 13 -2.36 -17.78 2.29
CA PHE A 13 -2.18 -16.46 1.71
C PHE A 13 -1.16 -15.70 2.54
N ASP A 14 0.05 -15.58 2.01
CA ASP A 14 1.09 -14.71 2.55
C ASP A 14 1.20 -13.43 1.71
N LEU A 15 1.30 -12.30 2.39
CA LEU A 15 1.49 -10.99 1.77
C LEU A 15 2.89 -10.90 1.12
N VAL A 16 3.85 -11.65 1.65
CA VAL A 16 5.19 -11.80 1.11
C VAL A 16 5.38 -13.26 0.71
N PRO A 17 5.41 -13.59 -0.59
CA PRO A 17 5.65 -14.96 -1.02
C PRO A 17 7.00 -15.48 -0.47
N PRO A 18 7.11 -16.77 -0.09
CA PRO A 18 8.37 -17.33 0.41
C PRO A 18 9.55 -17.20 -0.57
N ALA A 19 9.27 -17.10 -1.87
CA ALA A 19 10.26 -16.88 -2.91
C ALA A 19 10.78 -15.42 -2.98
N ALA A 20 10.11 -14.47 -2.33
CA ALA A 20 10.50 -13.07 -2.34
C ALA A 20 11.60 -12.80 -1.29
N THR A 21 12.86 -12.92 -1.73
CA THR A 21 14.05 -12.69 -0.89
C THR A 21 14.62 -11.27 -1.02
N GLY A 22 14.02 -10.43 -1.87
CA GLY A 22 14.44 -9.05 -2.14
C GLY A 22 13.83 -8.01 -1.20
N THR A 23 13.79 -6.76 -1.66
CA THR A 23 13.24 -5.64 -0.88
C THR A 23 11.71 -5.72 -0.82
N ARG A 24 11.16 -5.50 0.37
CA ARG A 24 9.72 -5.39 0.59
C ARG A 24 9.31 -3.92 0.47
N ARG A 25 8.50 -3.57 -0.53
CA ARG A 25 8.08 -2.19 -0.80
C ARG A 25 6.57 -2.06 -0.74
N ALA A 26 6.07 -1.01 -0.09
CA ALA A 26 4.64 -0.79 0.03
C ALA A 26 4.21 0.61 -0.44
N LEU A 27 3.05 0.67 -1.08
CA LEU A 27 2.32 1.90 -1.35
C LEU A 27 0.95 1.82 -0.70
N LEU A 28 0.67 2.70 0.26
CA LEU A 28 -0.61 2.78 0.94
C LEU A 28 -1.26 4.13 0.67
N ILE A 29 -2.53 4.09 0.29
CA ILE A 29 -3.30 5.27 -0.09
C ILE A 29 -4.59 5.26 0.72
N GLY A 30 -4.85 6.35 1.45
CA GLY A 30 -6.06 6.51 2.27
C GLY A 30 -6.76 7.81 1.95
N ILE A 31 -8.00 7.76 1.47
CA ILE A 31 -8.75 8.96 1.04
C ILE A 31 -10.04 9.09 1.83
N ASN A 32 -10.11 10.08 2.72
CA ASN A 32 -11.34 10.40 3.46
C ASN A 32 -12.19 11.47 2.79
N TYR A 33 -11.74 12.08 1.68
CA TYR A 33 -12.39 13.21 1.00
C TYR A 33 -12.64 14.39 1.95
N VAL A 34 -11.66 14.71 2.79
CA VAL A 34 -11.77 15.78 3.80
C VAL A 34 -12.12 17.10 3.11
N GLY A 35 -13.21 17.74 3.55
CA GLY A 35 -13.71 18.99 2.97
C GLY A 35 -14.77 18.83 1.87
N HIS A 36 -15.14 17.61 1.48
CA HIS A 36 -16.23 17.38 0.53
C HIS A 36 -17.57 17.17 1.23
N GLU A 37 -18.53 18.08 1.07
CA GLU A 37 -19.78 18.10 1.85
C GLU A 37 -20.66 16.84 1.69
N GLN A 38 -20.56 16.13 0.56
CA GLN A 38 -21.47 15.04 0.20
C GLN A 38 -20.87 13.64 0.32
N GLY A 39 -19.60 13.49 0.73
CA GLY A 39 -18.89 12.22 0.55
C GLY A 39 -17.71 11.93 1.48
N VAL A 40 -17.62 12.61 2.63
CA VAL A 40 -16.54 12.35 3.60
C VAL A 40 -16.62 10.92 4.14
N LEU A 41 -15.53 10.17 4.02
CA LEU A 41 -15.32 8.89 4.69
C LEU A 41 -14.57 9.12 6.01
N ARG A 42 -14.68 8.17 6.95
CA ARG A 42 -14.09 8.30 8.30
C ARG A 42 -13.09 7.20 8.65
N GLY A 43 -12.95 6.18 7.80
CA GLY A 43 -12.18 4.98 8.10
C GLY A 43 -10.82 4.88 7.39
N CYS A 44 -10.67 5.51 6.23
CA CYS A 44 -9.59 5.19 5.30
C CYS A 44 -8.20 5.52 5.88
N HIS A 45 -8.09 6.63 6.61
CA HIS A 45 -6.85 6.96 7.33
C HIS A 45 -6.49 5.95 8.40
N ASN A 46 -7.48 5.43 9.13
CA ASN A 46 -7.27 4.44 10.17
C ASN A 46 -6.87 3.08 9.57
N ASP A 47 -7.48 2.71 8.45
CA ASP A 47 -7.14 1.48 7.71
C ASP A 47 -5.68 1.51 7.24
N VAL A 48 -5.24 2.65 6.66
CA VAL A 48 -3.84 2.82 6.25
C VAL A 48 -2.90 2.71 7.45
N LYS A 49 -3.18 3.38 8.57
CA LYS A 49 -2.32 3.34 9.77
C LYS A 49 -2.18 1.91 10.31
N ASN A 50 -3.30 1.20 10.47
CA ASN A 50 -3.30 -0.18 10.92
C ASN A 50 -2.56 -1.10 9.95
N MET A 51 -2.71 -0.88 8.64
CA MET A 51 -2.04 -1.69 7.63
C MET A 51 -0.52 -1.45 7.63
N VAL A 52 -0.07 -0.21 7.82
CA VAL A 52 1.37 0.11 7.99
C VAL A 52 1.93 -0.63 9.20
N GLU A 53 1.27 -0.55 10.36
CA GLU A 53 1.72 -1.25 11.56
C GLU A 53 1.79 -2.77 11.35
N TYR A 54 0.76 -3.34 10.73
CA TYR A 54 0.69 -4.77 10.43
C TYR A 54 1.82 -5.25 9.51
N ILE A 55 2.03 -4.59 8.36
CA ILE A 55 3.07 -5.03 7.41
C ILE A 55 4.48 -4.82 7.95
N LYS A 56 4.70 -3.84 8.83
CA LYS A 56 5.98 -3.66 9.53
C LYS A 56 6.20 -4.78 10.55
N ALA A 57 5.23 -4.99 11.43
CA ALA A 57 5.37 -5.92 12.56
C ALA A 57 5.36 -7.39 12.15
N VAL A 58 4.51 -7.75 11.19
CA VAL A 58 4.30 -9.15 10.78
C VAL A 58 5.14 -9.51 9.57
N HIS A 59 5.26 -8.57 8.62
CA HIS A 59 5.88 -8.81 7.32
C HIS A 59 7.20 -8.07 7.13
N GLY A 60 7.79 -7.46 8.16
CA GLY A 60 9.15 -6.89 8.11
C GLY A 60 9.38 -5.88 6.99
N PHE A 61 8.37 -5.06 6.66
CA PHE A 61 8.57 -3.92 5.75
C PHE A 61 9.31 -2.82 6.50
N GLU A 62 10.39 -2.30 5.91
CA GLU A 62 11.16 -1.19 6.47
C GLU A 62 10.53 0.16 6.10
N ASP A 63 10.60 1.13 7.01
CA ASP A 63 9.99 2.45 6.85
C ASP A 63 10.43 3.17 5.57
N GLU A 64 11.71 3.08 5.19
CA GLU A 64 12.23 3.73 3.98
C GLU A 64 11.62 3.17 2.68
N ASN A 65 11.02 1.98 2.73
CA ASN A 65 10.41 1.31 1.59
C ASN A 65 8.88 1.39 1.58
N ILE A 66 8.29 2.13 2.53
CA ILE A 66 6.85 2.37 2.62
C ILE A 66 6.55 3.81 2.14
N THR A 67 5.66 3.94 1.16
CA THR A 67 5.14 5.24 0.71
C THR A 67 3.68 5.35 1.11
N ILE A 68 3.32 6.45 1.77
CA ILE A 68 1.96 6.72 2.26
C ILE A 68 1.42 8.00 1.60
N LEU A 69 0.21 7.91 1.04
CA LEU A 69 -0.55 9.06 0.53
C LEU A 69 -1.87 9.18 1.30
N MET A 70 -2.10 10.30 1.99
CA MET A 70 -3.34 10.54 2.74
C MET A 70 -3.76 12.01 2.70
N ASP A 71 -5.07 12.27 2.69
CA ASP A 71 -5.66 13.62 2.71
C ASP A 71 -5.92 14.12 4.14
N ASP A 72 -4.97 13.89 5.05
CA ASP A 72 -5.03 14.32 6.46
C ASP A 72 -4.35 15.67 6.74
N GLY A 73 -3.72 16.27 5.72
CA GLY A 73 -2.98 17.53 5.84
C GLY A 73 -1.55 17.36 6.36
N GLU A 74 -1.12 16.15 6.70
CA GLU A 74 0.23 15.83 7.17
C GLU A 74 1.03 15.07 6.10
N HIS A 75 0.38 14.12 5.41
CA HIS A 75 1.00 13.29 4.38
C HIS A 75 0.93 13.94 3.00
N THR A 76 1.65 13.34 2.04
CA THR A 76 1.49 13.74 0.63
C THR A 76 0.06 13.46 0.20
N ALA A 77 -0.65 14.50 -0.23
CA ALA A 77 -2.04 14.38 -0.63
C ALA A 77 -2.22 13.34 -1.76
N PRO A 78 -3.26 12.48 -1.69
CA PRO A 78 -3.52 11.40 -2.64
C PRO A 78 -4.20 11.94 -3.91
N THR A 79 -3.63 12.97 -4.52
CA THR A 79 -4.09 13.49 -5.81
C THR A 79 -3.80 12.48 -6.91
N HIS A 80 -4.56 12.52 -8.01
CA HIS A 80 -4.31 11.66 -9.18
C HIS A 80 -2.84 11.71 -9.63
N ALA A 81 -2.24 12.91 -9.71
CA ALA A 81 -0.85 13.07 -10.09
C ALA A 81 0.12 12.37 -9.13
N ASN A 82 -0.10 12.51 -7.81
CA ASN A 82 0.74 11.91 -6.78
C ASN A 82 0.59 10.38 -6.76
N MET A 83 -0.63 9.87 -6.89
CA MET A 83 -0.89 8.43 -6.96
C MET A 83 -0.17 7.80 -8.16
N ILE A 84 -0.31 8.39 -9.35
CA ILE A 84 0.36 7.91 -10.57
C ILE A 84 1.88 7.98 -10.43
N ALA A 85 2.41 9.05 -9.83
CA ALA A 85 3.84 9.18 -9.57
C ALA A 85 4.34 8.10 -8.59
N ALA A 86 3.60 7.82 -7.51
CA ALA A 86 3.94 6.80 -6.54
C ALA A 86 3.93 5.39 -7.15
N TYR A 87 2.92 5.05 -7.95
CA TYR A 87 2.88 3.78 -8.69
C TYR A 87 4.06 3.64 -9.66
N LYS A 88 4.38 4.69 -10.43
CA LYS A 88 5.55 4.67 -11.33
C LYS A 88 6.85 4.49 -10.56
N LYS A 89 7.00 5.18 -9.43
CA LYS A 89 8.19 5.10 -8.57
C LYS A 89 8.39 3.70 -8.02
N ILE A 90 7.36 3.10 -7.42
CA ILE A 90 7.50 1.77 -6.80
C ILE A 90 7.87 0.73 -7.85
N VAL A 91 7.23 0.75 -9.03
CA VAL A 91 7.55 -0.15 -10.14
C VAL A 91 8.98 0.07 -10.65
N ALA A 92 9.42 1.33 -10.82
CA ALA A 92 10.77 1.62 -11.30
C ALA A 92 11.89 1.21 -10.33
N LEU A 93 11.61 1.19 -9.02
CA LEU A 93 12.57 0.74 -7.99
C LEU A 93 12.57 -0.77 -7.78
N SER A 94 11.58 -1.48 -8.32
CA SER A 94 11.39 -2.91 -8.12
C SER A 94 12.42 -3.72 -8.89
N LYS A 95 12.95 -4.76 -8.25
CA LYS A 95 13.89 -5.71 -8.84
C LYS A 95 13.32 -7.13 -8.78
N ALA A 96 14.02 -8.07 -9.41
CA ALA A 96 13.74 -9.49 -9.20
C ALA A 96 13.76 -9.82 -7.70
N ASP A 97 12.86 -10.72 -7.29
CA ASP A 97 12.68 -11.20 -5.92
C ASP A 97 12.17 -10.16 -4.90
N ASP A 98 11.93 -8.90 -5.30
CA ASP A 98 11.23 -7.91 -4.45
C ASP A 98 9.76 -8.31 -4.23
N ALA A 99 9.22 -7.97 -3.05
CA ALA A 99 7.79 -8.08 -2.76
C ALA A 99 7.14 -6.69 -2.78
N LEU A 100 6.07 -6.53 -3.55
CA LEU A 100 5.33 -5.28 -3.67
C LEU A 100 3.94 -5.41 -3.08
N PHE A 101 3.62 -4.54 -2.13
CA PHE A 101 2.30 -4.44 -1.53
C PHE A 101 1.64 -3.10 -1.87
N CYS A 102 0.39 -3.13 -2.34
CA CYS A 102 -0.38 -1.92 -2.62
C CYS A 102 -1.72 -2.00 -1.90
N HIS A 103 -2.00 -1.00 -1.06
CA HIS A 103 -3.26 -0.87 -0.33
C HIS A 103 -3.93 0.46 -0.67
N PHE A 104 -5.24 0.42 -0.92
CA PHE A 104 -6.06 1.58 -1.20
C PHE A 104 -7.33 1.46 -0.35
N SER A 105 -7.58 2.47 0.48
CA SER A 105 -8.80 2.64 1.28
C SER A 105 -9.43 3.99 0.98
#